data_AF-A0AA41VL47-F1
#
_entry.id   AF-A0AA41VL47-F1
#
_cell.length_a   1.000
_cell.length_b   1.000
_cell.length_c   1.000
_cell.angle_alpha   90.00
_cell.angle_beta   90.00
_cell.angle_gamma   90.00
#
_symmetry.space_group_name_H-M   'P 1'
#
loop_
_entity.id
_entity.type
_entity.pdbx_description
1 polymer ?
#
loop_
_entity_poly.entity_id
_entity_poly.type
_entity_poly.pdbx_seq_one_letter_code
_entity_poly.pdbx_strand_id
1 'polypeptide(L)'
;ISNFSTWSNMTVVLLWVIMGFLVYYIQQISRESQPFDPYSILGLVAGASESEIKKAYRKLSIQYHPDKNPDPEANLYFVEFISKAYQALTDPVSRENYDKYGHPDGRQGMRMGIALPSFLLNIDGASGGILLLGIVGVCILLPLMMAVIYLSRSSKYTGNYVMHQTLSSYYYFMKPSLAPSKVMDVFIKAAEYMEIPVRRSDGEPLQKLFMLVRSELNLDLKNIRQEQAKFWKQHPALVKTELLIQAQLTRESADLPSTLQADFKKVLEIAPSLLEELMK
;
A
#
# COMPACT_ATOMS: atom_id res chain seq x y z
N ILE A 1 -7.13 21.71 9.43
CA ILE A 1 -7.26 21.11 8.07
C ILE A 1 -5.87 21.11 7.42
N SER A 2 -4.92 20.38 7.99
CA SER A 2 -3.50 20.52 7.61
C SER A 2 -2.68 19.27 7.98
N ASN A 3 -3.10 18.11 7.47
CA ASN A 3 -2.26 16.91 7.38
C ASN A 3 -2.78 16.03 6.23
N PHE A 4 -2.97 16.63 5.05
CA PHE A 4 -3.38 15.93 3.82
C PHE A 4 -2.16 15.40 3.02
N SER A 5 -0.99 15.32 3.65
CA SER A 5 0.25 14.84 3.06
C SER A 5 0.77 13.63 3.82
N THR A 6 -0.06 12.59 3.91
CA THR A 6 0.38 11.26 4.27
C THR A 6 0.40 10.44 2.99
N TRP A 7 1.49 9.69 2.81
CA TRP A 7 1.82 8.80 1.69
C TRP A 7 0.62 8.03 1.09
N SER A 8 -0.39 7.73 1.91
CA SER A 8 -1.69 7.17 1.53
C SER A 8 -2.42 7.96 0.43
N ASN A 9 -2.42 9.29 0.47
CA ASN A 9 -3.09 10.10 -0.56
C ASN A 9 -2.36 10.01 -1.91
N MET A 10 -1.02 9.95 -1.88
CA MET A 10 -0.23 9.76 -3.10
C MET A 10 -0.43 8.38 -3.71
N THR A 11 -0.56 7.33 -2.87
CA THR A 11 -0.89 5.99 -3.37
C THR A 11 -2.26 5.93 -4.04
N VAL A 12 -3.24 6.67 -3.53
CA VAL A 12 -4.58 6.74 -4.13
C VAL A 12 -4.54 7.46 -5.48
N VAL A 13 -3.84 8.60 -5.57
CA VAL A 13 -3.67 9.31 -6.85
C VAL A 13 -2.96 8.44 -7.88
N LEU A 14 -1.91 7.72 -7.48
CA LEU A 14 -1.18 6.80 -8.35
C LEU A 14 -2.08 5.66 -8.86
N LEU A 15 -2.92 5.08 -8.00
CA LEU A 15 -3.90 4.06 -8.40
C LEU A 15 -4.90 4.59 -9.43
N TRP A 16 -5.37 5.84 -9.28
CA TRP A 16 -6.26 6.47 -10.26
C TRP A 16 -5.57 6.73 -11.60
N VAL A 17 -4.29 7.11 -11.60
CA VAL A 17 -3.50 7.28 -12.84
C VAL A 17 -3.32 5.93 -13.55
N ILE A 18 -2.99 4.86 -12.82
CA ILE A 18 -2.89 3.51 -13.37
C ILE A 18 -4.25 3.07 -13.94
N MET A 19 -5.34 3.32 -13.23
CA MET A 19 -6.69 3.00 -13.67
C MET A 19 -7.03 3.74 -14.97
N GLY A 20 -6.77 5.05 -15.05
CA GLY A 20 -6.99 5.85 -16.26
C GLY A 20 -6.17 5.35 -17.44
N PHE A 21 -4.89 5.01 -17.22
CA PHE A 21 -4.02 4.42 -18.24
C PHE A 21 -4.54 3.07 -18.73
N LEU A 22 -5.02 2.22 -17.82
CA LEU A 22 -5.58 0.91 -18.16
C LEU A 22 -6.87 1.05 -18.97
N VAL A 23 -7.75 1.99 -18.61
CA VAL A 23 -8.97 2.29 -19.39
C VAL A 23 -8.62 2.79 -20.79
N TYR A 24 -7.65 3.70 -20.90
CA TYR A 24 -7.15 4.17 -22.20
C TYR A 24 -6.61 3.01 -23.05
N TYR A 25 -5.83 2.12 -22.45
CA TYR A 25 -5.28 0.94 -23.12
C TYR A 25 -6.37 -0.04 -23.59
N ILE A 26 -7.40 -0.29 -22.77
CA ILE A 26 -8.56 -1.13 -23.15
C ILE A 26 -9.33 -0.51 -24.32
N GLN A 27 -9.57 0.80 -24.30
CA GLN A 27 -10.25 1.49 -25.41
C GLN A 27 -9.50 1.32 -26.73
N GLN A 28 -8.16 1.29 -26.69
CA GLN A 28 -7.34 1.10 -27.88
C GLN A 28 -7.29 -0.36 -28.37
N ILE A 29 -7.42 -1.34 -27.46
CA ILE A 29 -7.45 -2.78 -27.76
C ILE A 29 -8.79 -3.25 -28.35
N SER A 30 -9.86 -2.49 -28.12
CA SER A 30 -11.22 -2.82 -28.58
C SER A 30 -11.39 -2.64 -30.09
N ARG A 31 -10.53 -3.27 -30.91
CA ARG A 31 -10.76 -3.41 -32.36
C ARG A 31 -11.66 -4.62 -32.59
N GLU A 32 -12.94 -4.32 -32.78
CA GLU A 32 -13.94 -5.05 -33.55
C GLU A 32 -13.84 -6.59 -33.57
N SER A 33 -14.34 -7.25 -32.53
CA SER A 33 -14.92 -8.59 -32.72
C SER A 33 -16.31 -8.42 -33.33
N GLN A 34 -16.39 -8.14 -34.64
CA GLN A 34 -17.68 -8.23 -35.33
C GLN A 34 -18.16 -9.69 -35.22
N PRO A 35 -19.39 -9.94 -34.73
CA PRO A 35 -19.93 -11.29 -34.72
C PRO A 35 -19.96 -11.82 -36.15
N PHE A 36 -19.40 -13.02 -36.38
CA PHE A 36 -19.32 -13.62 -37.70
C PHE A 36 -20.72 -13.96 -38.22
N ASP A 37 -21.26 -13.09 -39.09
CA ASP A 37 -22.55 -13.30 -39.76
C ASP A 37 -22.35 -13.57 -41.25
N PRO A 38 -22.46 -14.84 -41.70
CA PRO A 38 -22.28 -15.23 -43.09
C PRO A 38 -23.17 -14.49 -44.10
N TYR A 39 -24.40 -14.13 -43.72
CA TYR A 39 -25.33 -13.43 -44.61
C TYR A 39 -24.89 -11.98 -44.82
N SER A 40 -24.53 -11.27 -43.74
CA SER A 40 -24.00 -9.90 -43.84
C SER A 40 -22.67 -9.84 -44.60
N ILE A 41 -21.77 -10.81 -44.41
CA ILE A 41 -20.47 -10.88 -45.09
C ILE A 41 -20.64 -11.05 -46.61
N LEU A 42 -21.61 -11.86 -47.05
CA LEU A 42 -21.92 -12.03 -48.48
C LEU A 42 -22.87 -10.94 -49.02
N GLY A 43 -23.40 -10.06 -48.18
CA GLY A 43 -24.36 -9.02 -48.55
C GLY A 43 -25.73 -9.57 -48.94
N LEU A 44 -26.16 -10.66 -48.31
CA LEU A 44 -27.43 -11.34 -48.56
C LEU A 44 -28.38 -11.21 -47.37
N VAL A 45 -29.67 -11.40 -47.64
CA VAL A 45 -30.70 -11.49 -46.58
C VAL A 45 -30.76 -12.92 -46.07
N ALA A 46 -31.06 -13.09 -44.77
CA ALA A 46 -31.33 -14.39 -44.18
C ALA A 46 -32.41 -15.14 -44.99
N GLY A 47 -32.15 -16.40 -45.36
CA GLY A 47 -33.05 -17.19 -46.20
C GLY A 47 -32.79 -17.12 -47.72
N ALA A 48 -31.69 -16.47 -48.15
CA ALA A 48 -31.26 -16.48 -49.56
C ALA A 48 -31.14 -17.91 -50.12
N SER A 49 -31.47 -18.04 -51.41
CA SER A 49 -31.38 -19.30 -52.13
C SER A 49 -29.93 -19.67 -52.47
N GLU A 50 -29.64 -20.95 -52.68
CA GLU A 50 -28.28 -21.40 -53.02
C GLU A 50 -27.71 -20.73 -54.29
N SER A 51 -28.59 -20.40 -55.24
CA SER A 51 -28.20 -19.73 -56.48
C SER A 51 -27.75 -18.28 -56.21
N GLU A 52 -28.39 -17.58 -55.27
CA GLU A 52 -28.02 -16.23 -54.82
C GLU A 52 -26.70 -16.25 -54.03
N ILE A 53 -26.52 -17.25 -53.15
CA ILE A 53 -25.28 -17.46 -52.40
C ILE A 53 -24.09 -17.66 -53.35
N LYS A 54 -24.24 -18.55 -54.34
CA LYS A 54 -23.20 -18.80 -55.35
C LYS A 54 -22.90 -17.56 -56.20
N LYS A 55 -23.92 -16.78 -56.55
CA LYS A 55 -23.78 -15.54 -57.32
C LYS A 55 -23.04 -14.45 -56.53
N ALA A 56 -23.39 -14.26 -55.25
CA ALA A 56 -22.74 -13.31 -54.36
C ALA A 56 -21.28 -13.69 -54.10
N TYR A 57 -21.02 -14.96 -53.80
CA TYR A 57 -19.66 -15.49 -53.63
C TYR A 57 -18.80 -15.26 -54.88
N ARG A 58 -19.32 -15.55 -56.09
CA ARG A 58 -18.58 -15.33 -57.34
C ARG A 58 -18.24 -13.85 -57.55
N LYS A 59 -19.16 -12.93 -57.22
CA LYS A 59 -18.94 -11.48 -57.33
C LYS A 59 -17.83 -11.02 -56.38
N LEU A 60 -17.91 -11.41 -55.12
CA LEU A 60 -16.94 -11.04 -54.08
C LEU A 60 -15.59 -11.72 -54.28
N SER A 61 -15.58 -12.98 -54.70
CA SER A 61 -14.35 -13.72 -55.02
C SER A 61 -13.56 -13.03 -56.12
N ILE A 62 -14.19 -12.48 -57.16
CA ILE A 62 -13.48 -11.74 -58.22
C ILE A 62 -12.85 -10.44 -57.68
N GLN A 63 -13.50 -9.80 -56.71
CA GLN A 63 -13.06 -8.52 -56.13
C GLN A 63 -11.91 -8.68 -55.13
N TYR A 64 -11.91 -9.76 -54.35
CA TYR A 64 -10.96 -10.01 -53.27
C TYR A 64 -10.00 -11.19 -53.55
N HIS A 65 -9.93 -11.68 -54.81
CA HIS A 65 -9.03 -12.78 -55.16
C HIS A 65 -7.56 -12.36 -55.00
N PRO A 66 -6.69 -13.19 -54.41
CA PRO A 66 -5.26 -12.87 -54.28
C PRO A 66 -4.56 -12.63 -55.62
N ASP A 67 -5.02 -13.30 -56.69
CA ASP A 67 -4.46 -13.10 -58.04
C ASP A 67 -4.90 -11.78 -58.71
N LYS A 68 -6.01 -11.17 -58.26
CA LYS A 68 -6.58 -9.97 -58.91
C LYS A 68 -6.42 -8.71 -58.07
N ASN A 69 -6.28 -8.86 -56.75
CA ASN A 69 -6.05 -7.75 -55.83
C ASN A 69 -4.74 -8.01 -55.05
N PRO A 70 -3.70 -7.16 -55.23
CA PRO A 70 -2.43 -7.30 -54.54
C PRO A 70 -2.46 -6.88 -53.06
N ASP A 71 -3.58 -6.36 -52.55
CA ASP A 71 -3.69 -5.91 -51.16
C ASP A 71 -3.69 -7.10 -50.17
N PRO A 72 -2.78 -7.13 -49.19
CA PRO A 72 -2.70 -8.24 -48.22
C PRO A 72 -3.94 -8.31 -47.32
N GLU A 73 -4.56 -7.17 -47.00
CA GLU A 73 -5.81 -7.12 -46.21
C GLU A 73 -6.99 -7.72 -46.97
N ALA A 74 -7.06 -7.52 -48.29
CA ALA A 74 -8.11 -8.08 -49.14
C ALA A 74 -8.04 -9.62 -49.20
N ASN A 75 -6.82 -10.16 -49.26
CA ASN A 75 -6.60 -11.61 -49.23
C ASN A 75 -6.99 -12.23 -47.87
N LEU A 76 -6.58 -11.59 -46.76
CA LEU A 76 -7.00 -12.02 -45.42
C LEU A 76 -8.53 -11.99 -45.29
N TYR A 77 -9.18 -10.92 -45.76
CA TYR A 77 -10.63 -10.82 -45.73
C TYR A 77 -11.33 -11.92 -46.53
N PHE A 78 -10.80 -12.26 -47.72
CA PHE A 78 -11.33 -13.33 -48.55
C PHE A 78 -11.26 -14.70 -47.87
N VAL A 79 -10.11 -15.06 -47.32
CA VAL A 79 -9.89 -16.36 -46.68
C VAL A 79 -10.62 -16.46 -45.35
N GLU A 80 -10.57 -15.42 -44.52
CA GLU A 80 -11.11 -15.44 -43.17
C GLU A 80 -12.63 -15.27 -43.12
N PHE A 81 -13.20 -14.44 -43.99
CA PHE A 81 -14.62 -14.09 -43.94
C PHE A 81 -15.40 -14.65 -45.13
N ILE A 82 -15.02 -14.33 -46.36
CA ILE A 82 -15.83 -14.64 -47.56
C ILE A 82 -15.90 -16.15 -47.82
N SER A 83 -14.75 -16.84 -47.78
CA SER A 83 -14.66 -18.28 -47.99
C SER A 83 -15.40 -19.07 -46.90
N LYS A 84 -15.20 -18.70 -45.62
CA LYS A 84 -15.88 -19.33 -44.49
C LYS A 84 -17.39 -19.08 -44.52
N ALA A 85 -17.84 -17.87 -44.89
CA ALA A 85 -19.25 -17.54 -44.99
C ALA A 85 -19.94 -18.38 -46.09
N TYR A 86 -19.29 -18.55 -47.23
CA TYR A 86 -19.79 -19.42 -48.29
C TYR A 86 -19.88 -20.88 -47.84
N GLN A 87 -18.85 -21.40 -47.16
CA GLN A 87 -18.85 -22.77 -46.62
C GLN A 87 -19.99 -22.97 -45.60
N ALA A 88 -20.16 -22.02 -44.67
CA ALA A 88 -21.21 -22.04 -43.66
C ALA A 88 -22.63 -22.09 -44.24
N LEU A 89 -22.86 -21.41 -45.38
CA LEU A 89 -24.19 -21.34 -46.01
C LEU A 89 -24.43 -22.42 -47.08
N THR A 90 -23.38 -23.09 -47.54
CA THR A 90 -23.48 -24.14 -48.58
C THR A 90 -23.75 -25.52 -47.99
N ASP A 91 -23.18 -25.83 -46.82
CA ASP A 91 -23.46 -27.10 -46.14
C ASP A 91 -24.82 -27.02 -45.41
N PRO A 92 -25.80 -27.90 -45.71
CA PRO A 92 -27.10 -27.89 -45.04
C PRO A 92 -26.97 -28.01 -43.51
N VAL A 93 -25.97 -28.75 -43.02
CA VAL A 93 -25.75 -28.94 -41.57
C VAL A 93 -25.23 -27.65 -40.93
N SER A 94 -24.22 -27.01 -41.52
CA SER A 94 -23.69 -25.73 -41.03
C SER A 94 -24.72 -24.60 -41.09
N ARG A 95 -25.57 -24.58 -42.12
CA ARG A 95 -26.66 -23.60 -42.26
C ARG A 95 -27.71 -23.77 -41.16
N GLU A 96 -28.15 -25.00 -40.92
CA GLU A 96 -29.10 -25.30 -39.84
C GLU A 96 -28.51 -24.98 -38.46
N ASN A 97 -27.21 -25.24 -38.26
CA ASN A 97 -26.50 -24.89 -37.03
C ASN A 97 -26.41 -23.37 -36.83
N TYR A 98 -26.13 -22.62 -37.88
CA TYR A 98 -26.11 -21.16 -37.83
C TYR A 98 -27.51 -20.60 -37.50
N ASP A 99 -28.55 -21.11 -38.16
CA ASP A 99 -29.92 -20.65 -37.93
C ASP A 99 -30.43 -21.00 -36.51
N LYS A 100 -29.96 -22.10 -35.91
CA LYS A 100 -30.33 -22.53 -34.54
C LYS A 100 -29.46 -21.95 -33.42
N TYR A 101 -28.16 -21.76 -33.65
CA TYR A 101 -27.18 -21.43 -32.61
C TYR A 101 -26.41 -20.14 -32.87
N GLY A 102 -26.61 -19.50 -34.02
CA GLY A 102 -25.88 -18.28 -34.42
C GLY A 102 -24.41 -18.52 -34.79
N HIS A 103 -24.00 -19.78 -35.00
CA HIS A 103 -22.62 -20.14 -35.39
C HIS A 103 -22.60 -21.38 -36.29
N PRO A 104 -21.77 -21.42 -37.36
CA PRO A 104 -21.74 -22.56 -38.31
C PRO A 104 -21.34 -23.90 -37.67
N ASP A 105 -20.49 -23.86 -36.64
CA ASP A 105 -20.02 -25.04 -35.90
C ASP A 105 -21.02 -25.57 -34.84
N GLY A 106 -22.20 -24.94 -34.71
CA GLY A 106 -23.23 -25.32 -33.74
C GLY A 106 -22.99 -24.78 -32.33
N ARG A 107 -23.51 -25.47 -31.31
CA ARG A 107 -23.44 -25.04 -29.90
C ARG A 107 -21.99 -25.00 -29.43
N GLN A 108 -21.42 -23.80 -29.32
CA GLN A 108 -20.09 -23.62 -28.75
C GLN A 108 -20.09 -23.97 -27.26
N GLY A 109 -19.13 -24.80 -26.83
CA GLY A 109 -18.86 -25.02 -25.41
C GLY A 109 -18.29 -23.75 -24.78
N MET A 110 -18.72 -23.45 -23.54
CA MET A 110 -18.18 -22.32 -22.77
C MET A 110 -16.68 -22.51 -22.54
N ARG A 111 -15.83 -21.81 -23.30
CA ARG A 111 -14.39 -21.78 -23.06
C ARG A 111 -14.10 -20.80 -21.94
N MET A 112 -13.84 -21.29 -20.73
CA MET A 112 -13.37 -20.45 -19.63
C MET A 112 -11.89 -20.11 -19.84
N GLY A 113 -11.62 -18.87 -20.23
CA GLY A 113 -10.27 -18.32 -20.27
C GLY A 113 -9.90 -17.70 -18.91
N ILE A 114 -8.64 -17.87 -18.49
CA ILE A 114 -8.08 -17.12 -17.37
C ILE A 114 -7.66 -15.75 -17.90
N ALA A 115 -8.09 -14.65 -17.28
CA ALA A 115 -7.77 -13.28 -17.69
C ALA A 115 -6.31 -12.86 -17.37
N LEU A 116 -5.40 -13.83 -17.26
CA LEU A 116 -3.97 -13.57 -17.07
C LEU A 116 -3.30 -13.47 -18.44
N PRO A 117 -2.39 -12.51 -18.63
CA PRO A 117 -1.68 -12.37 -19.88
C PRO A 117 -0.82 -13.60 -20.15
N SER A 118 -0.78 -14.05 -21.41
CA SER A 118 -0.13 -15.28 -21.83
C SER A 118 1.36 -15.34 -21.49
N PHE A 119 2.06 -14.20 -21.44
CA PHE A 119 3.48 -14.15 -21.05
C PHE A 119 3.74 -14.57 -19.60
N LEU A 120 2.75 -14.46 -18.69
CA LEU A 120 2.90 -14.95 -17.31
C LEU A 120 2.74 -16.47 -17.22
N LEU A 121 2.05 -17.09 -18.18
CA LEU A 121 1.71 -18.52 -18.15
C LEU A 121 2.54 -19.37 -19.09
N ASN A 122 3.16 -18.78 -20.12
CA ASN A 122 4.15 -19.48 -20.92
C ASN A 122 5.32 -19.83 -20.00
N ILE A 123 5.69 -21.09 -19.86
CA ILE A 123 6.83 -21.53 -19.03
C ILE A 123 8.11 -21.57 -19.90
N ASP A 124 8.18 -20.69 -20.89
CA ASP A 124 9.35 -20.57 -21.75
C ASP A 124 10.41 -19.76 -20.99
N GLY A 125 11.26 -20.44 -20.23
CA GLY A 125 12.53 -19.96 -19.63
C GLY A 125 12.54 -18.60 -18.91
N ALA A 126 12.36 -17.51 -19.65
CA ALA A 126 12.35 -16.12 -19.17
C ALA A 126 11.17 -15.80 -18.24
N SER A 127 9.96 -16.28 -18.55
CA SER A 127 8.74 -16.07 -17.76
C SER A 127 8.67 -16.96 -16.51
N GLY A 128 9.28 -18.14 -16.55
CA GLY A 128 9.45 -19.01 -15.39
C GLY A 128 10.29 -18.35 -14.29
N GLY A 129 11.32 -17.58 -14.67
CA GLY A 129 12.12 -16.80 -13.72
C GLY A 129 11.31 -15.72 -12.98
N ILE A 130 10.41 -15.04 -13.69
CA ILE A 130 9.55 -13.99 -13.11
C ILE A 130 8.55 -14.60 -12.12
N LEU A 131 7.93 -15.74 -12.46
CA LEU A 131 7.04 -16.47 -11.55
C LEU A 131 7.78 -16.96 -10.31
N LEU A 132 8.98 -17.52 -10.47
CA LEU A 132 9.79 -18.00 -9.35
C LEU A 132 10.19 -16.85 -8.41
N LEU A 133 10.59 -15.71 -8.96
CA LEU A 133 10.85 -14.49 -8.17
C LEU A 133 9.59 -14.01 -7.45
N GLY A 134 8.43 -14.05 -8.09
CA GLY A 134 7.15 -13.72 -7.46
C GLY A 134 6.82 -14.65 -6.28
N ILE A 135 6.95 -15.96 -6.48
CA ILE A 135 6.70 -16.96 -5.43
C ILE A 135 7.70 -16.81 -4.29
N VAL A 136 9.00 -16.68 -4.57
CA VAL A 136 10.03 -16.49 -3.54
C VAL A 136 9.81 -15.16 -2.79
N GLY A 137 9.48 -14.09 -3.50
CA GLY A 137 9.20 -12.79 -2.91
C GLY A 137 7.99 -12.82 -1.96
N VAL A 138 6.89 -13.40 -2.41
CA VAL A 138 5.64 -13.41 -1.63
C VAL A 138 5.62 -14.49 -0.56
N CYS A 139 6.13 -15.69 -0.84
CA CYS A 139 6.05 -16.81 0.10
C CYS A 139 7.23 -16.89 1.07
N ILE A 140 8.40 -16.37 0.71
CA ILE A 140 9.61 -16.46 1.56
C ILE A 140 9.98 -15.08 2.12
N LEU A 141 10.20 -14.09 1.25
CA LEU A 141 10.68 -12.78 1.70
C LEU A 141 9.66 -12.03 2.53
N LEU A 142 8.38 -12.04 2.15
CA LEU A 142 7.34 -11.32 2.89
C LEU A 142 7.12 -11.89 4.31
N PRO A 143 6.94 -13.21 4.52
CA PRO A 143 6.85 -13.76 5.87
C PRO A 143 8.12 -13.58 6.67
N LEU A 144 9.31 -13.68 6.04
CA LEU A 144 10.57 -13.45 6.72
C LEU A 144 10.71 -12.00 7.17
N MET A 145 10.40 -11.03 6.30
CA MET A 145 10.38 -9.61 6.66
C MET A 145 9.40 -9.34 7.81
N MET A 146 8.20 -9.90 7.73
CA MET A 146 7.19 -9.75 8.78
C MET A 146 7.68 -10.38 10.10
N ALA A 147 8.29 -11.55 10.05
CA ALA A 147 8.86 -12.23 11.20
C ALA A 147 10.01 -11.42 11.83
N VAL A 148 10.92 -10.86 11.02
CA VAL A 148 12.03 -10.02 11.51
C VAL A 148 11.49 -8.75 12.16
N ILE A 149 10.54 -8.06 11.52
CA ILE A 149 9.93 -6.84 12.09
C ILE A 149 9.19 -7.15 13.38
N TYR A 150 8.37 -8.22 13.38
CA TYR A 150 7.61 -8.63 14.54
C TYR A 150 8.52 -9.04 15.70
N LEU A 151 9.51 -9.89 15.46
CA LEU A 151 10.44 -10.38 16.49
C LEU A 151 11.31 -9.24 17.04
N SER A 152 11.80 -8.35 16.16
CA SER A 152 12.57 -7.18 16.56
C SER A 152 11.74 -6.25 17.46
N ARG A 153 10.48 -5.97 17.08
CA ARG A 153 9.59 -5.13 17.90
C ARG A 153 9.17 -5.81 19.20
N SER A 154 8.80 -7.08 19.14
CA SER A 154 8.38 -7.88 20.31
C SER A 154 9.51 -8.08 21.32
N SER A 155 10.77 -8.04 20.89
CA SER A 155 11.91 -8.10 21.81
C SER A 155 12.22 -6.76 22.48
N LYS A 156 11.80 -5.63 21.90
CA LYS A 156 12.06 -4.28 22.45
C LYS A 156 10.90 -3.79 23.32
N TYR A 157 9.67 -4.08 22.93
CA TYR A 157 8.45 -3.53 23.54
C TYR A 157 7.57 -4.63 24.16
N THR A 158 6.94 -4.31 25.28
CA THR A 158 5.86 -5.09 25.90
C THR A 158 4.54 -4.93 25.14
N GLY A 159 3.49 -5.66 25.57
CA GLY A 159 2.16 -5.61 24.95
C GLY A 159 1.53 -4.22 24.90
N ASN A 160 1.89 -3.35 25.86
CA ASN A 160 1.44 -1.96 25.95
C ASN A 160 2.37 -0.93 25.26
N TYR A 161 3.24 -1.37 24.35
CA TYR A 161 4.21 -0.52 23.63
C TYR A 161 5.21 0.24 24.52
N VAL A 162 5.41 -0.23 25.76
CA VAL A 162 6.45 0.26 26.68
C VAL A 162 7.69 -0.64 26.55
N MET A 163 8.89 -0.05 26.59
CA MET A 163 10.15 -0.76 26.48
C MET A 163 10.41 -1.64 27.70
N HIS A 164 10.99 -2.82 27.49
CA HIS A 164 11.40 -3.70 28.59
C HIS A 164 12.43 -3.04 29.53
N GLN A 165 13.27 -2.15 29.00
CA GLN A 165 14.23 -1.38 29.80
C GLN A 165 13.55 -0.40 30.77
N THR A 166 12.41 0.18 30.37
CA THR A 166 11.60 1.05 31.23
C THR A 166 10.98 0.26 32.36
N LEU A 167 10.38 -0.90 32.04
CA LEU A 167 9.81 -1.79 33.04
C LEU A 167 10.87 -2.24 34.07
N SER A 168 12.07 -2.60 33.61
CA SER A 168 13.19 -2.94 34.50
C SER A 168 13.59 -1.77 35.41
N SER A 169 13.59 -0.54 34.88
CA SER A 169 13.90 0.66 35.66
C SER A 169 12.81 0.94 36.70
N TYR A 170 11.54 0.87 36.31
CA TYR A 170 10.40 1.05 37.22
C TYR A 170 10.42 0.00 38.33
N TYR A 171 10.59 -1.28 37.99
CA TYR A 171 10.69 -2.36 38.97
C TYR A 171 11.86 -2.15 39.95
N TYR A 172 13.01 -1.66 39.48
CA TYR A 172 14.17 -1.40 40.33
C TYR A 172 13.96 -0.22 41.30
N PHE A 173 13.32 0.86 40.84
CA PHE A 173 13.15 2.09 41.62
C PHE A 173 11.87 2.13 42.46
N MET A 174 10.82 1.41 42.05
CA MET A 174 9.53 1.36 42.74
C MET A 174 9.59 0.37 43.90
N LYS A 175 9.90 0.89 45.10
CA LYS A 175 9.90 0.13 46.35
C LYS A 175 8.66 0.45 47.18
N PRO A 176 8.12 -0.48 47.99
CA PRO A 176 6.98 -0.21 48.86
C PRO A 176 7.19 0.94 49.86
N SER A 177 8.45 1.25 50.20
CA SER A 177 8.82 2.35 51.10
C SER A 177 9.04 3.70 50.40
N LEU A 178 8.81 3.78 49.08
CA LEU A 178 9.04 5.00 48.31
C LEU A 178 8.01 6.08 48.70
N ALA A 179 8.52 7.28 49.00
CA ALA A 179 7.65 8.43 49.27
C ALA A 179 6.87 8.83 48.01
N PRO A 180 5.58 9.23 48.12
CA PRO A 180 4.77 9.65 46.97
C PRO A 180 5.41 10.78 46.15
N SER A 181 6.15 11.69 46.81
CA SER A 181 6.88 12.77 46.13
C SER A 181 7.93 12.27 45.14
N LYS A 182 8.53 11.10 45.39
CA LYS A 182 9.57 10.50 44.55
C LYS A 182 9.03 9.64 43.40
N VAL A 183 7.71 9.44 43.32
CA VAL A 183 7.09 8.68 42.24
C VAL A 183 7.31 9.36 40.88
N MET A 184 7.27 10.69 40.83
CA MET A 184 7.55 11.44 39.60
C MET A 184 9.01 11.26 39.14
N ASP A 185 9.97 11.27 40.07
CA ASP A 185 11.39 11.00 39.77
C ASP A 185 11.58 9.58 39.18
N VAL A 186 10.72 8.62 39.54
CA VAL A 186 10.73 7.27 38.96
C VAL A 186 10.09 7.27 37.57
N PHE A 187 8.93 7.91 37.43
CA PHE A 187 8.22 8.02 36.15
C PHE A 187 9.11 8.58 35.03
N ILE A 188 9.88 9.62 35.35
CA ILE A 188 10.78 10.28 34.39
C ILE A 188 11.90 9.34 33.90
N LYS A 189 12.30 8.32 34.67
CA LYS A 189 13.41 7.40 34.28
C LYS A 189 13.05 6.41 33.17
N ALA A 190 11.93 6.61 32.48
CA ALA A 190 11.56 5.82 31.32
C ALA A 190 12.60 5.92 30.20
N ALA A 191 12.91 4.78 29.56
CA ALA A 191 13.85 4.72 28.45
C ALA A 191 13.32 5.42 27.19
N GLU A 192 12.00 5.49 27.01
CA GLU A 192 11.33 6.20 25.91
C GLU A 192 11.65 7.70 25.94
N TYR A 193 11.76 8.28 27.13
CA TYR A 193 12.14 9.69 27.28
C TYR A 193 13.61 9.94 26.93
N MET A 194 14.46 8.90 26.92
CA MET A 194 15.84 9.04 26.42
C MET A 194 15.89 9.23 24.90
N GLU A 195 14.87 8.81 24.15
CA GLU A 195 14.80 8.98 22.69
C GLU A 195 14.36 10.40 22.28
N ILE A 196 13.98 11.27 23.23
CA ILE A 196 13.63 12.66 22.95
C ILE A 196 14.88 13.44 22.49
N PRO A 197 14.82 14.14 21.35
CA PRO A 197 15.97 14.85 20.82
C PRO A 197 16.36 16.02 21.73
N VAL A 198 17.64 16.09 22.10
CA VAL A 198 18.24 17.21 22.82
C VAL A 198 19.03 18.04 21.82
N ARG A 199 18.57 19.26 21.53
CA ARG A 199 19.26 20.17 20.61
C ARG A 199 20.15 21.13 21.40
N ARG A 200 21.26 21.58 20.80
CA ARG A 200 22.16 22.56 21.44
C ARG A 200 21.48 23.91 21.69
N SER A 201 20.50 24.27 20.86
CA SER A 201 19.65 25.46 21.01
C SER A 201 18.79 25.44 22.27
N ASP A 202 18.53 24.26 22.83
CA ASP A 202 17.61 24.10 23.95
C ASP A 202 18.27 24.47 25.29
N GLY A 203 19.60 24.69 25.34
CA GLY A 203 20.34 24.93 26.57
C GLY A 203 19.90 26.19 27.32
N GLU A 204 19.81 27.34 26.63
CA GLU A 204 19.37 28.59 27.24
C GLU A 204 17.91 28.55 27.75
N PRO A 205 16.90 28.10 26.95
CA PRO A 205 15.53 28.03 27.45
C PRO A 205 15.37 26.99 28.56
N LEU A 206 16.08 25.86 28.53
CA LEU A 206 16.05 24.88 29.63
C LEU A 206 16.65 25.45 30.91
N GLN A 207 17.72 26.25 30.82
CA GLN A 207 18.30 26.91 32.00
C GLN A 207 17.34 27.92 32.61
N LYS A 208 16.65 28.72 31.77
CA LYS A 208 15.60 29.65 32.22
C LYS A 208 14.48 28.90 32.93
N LEU A 209 14.00 27.82 32.32
CA LEU A 209 12.93 27.00 32.87
C LEU A 209 13.34 26.30 34.17
N PHE A 210 14.58 25.82 34.26
CA PHE A 210 15.14 25.30 35.51
C PHE A 210 15.08 26.34 36.64
N MET A 211 15.45 27.60 36.37
CA MET A 211 15.42 28.65 37.40
C MET A 211 14.00 28.96 37.90
N LEU A 212 12.99 28.89 37.02
CA LEU A 212 11.58 29.08 37.38
C LEU A 212 11.06 27.91 38.22
N VAL A 213 11.42 26.69 37.83
CA VAL A 213 10.82 25.47 38.38
C VAL A 213 11.60 24.89 39.56
N ARG A 214 12.83 25.40 39.82
CA ARG A 214 13.76 24.89 40.86
C ARG A 214 13.13 24.69 42.24
N SER A 215 12.17 25.54 42.64
CA SER A 215 11.51 25.44 43.95
C SER A 215 10.65 24.20 44.09
N GLU A 216 10.12 23.70 42.98
CA GLU A 216 9.21 22.55 42.93
C GLU A 216 9.93 21.24 42.62
N LEU A 217 11.17 21.30 42.15
CA LEU A 217 12.01 20.12 42.07
C LEU A 217 12.29 19.62 43.50
N ASN A 218 12.12 18.32 43.75
CA ASN A 218 12.36 17.65 45.04
C ASN A 218 13.87 17.57 45.39
N LEU A 219 14.57 18.71 45.33
CA LEU A 219 15.97 18.89 45.68
C LEU A 219 16.07 19.16 47.19
N ASP A 220 16.94 18.42 47.87
CA ASP A 220 17.15 18.62 49.31
C ASP A 220 17.70 20.04 49.58
N LEU A 221 16.92 20.85 50.31
CA LEU A 221 17.27 22.24 50.63
C LEU A 221 18.60 22.38 51.39
N LYS A 222 19.06 21.31 52.06
CA LYS A 222 20.32 21.32 52.82
C LYS A 222 21.57 21.25 51.92
N ASN A 223 21.47 20.66 50.73
CA ASN A 223 22.60 20.39 49.82
C ASN A 223 22.34 20.84 48.36
N ILE A 224 21.65 21.97 48.19
CA ILE A 224 21.16 22.47 46.89
C ILE A 224 22.24 22.47 45.80
N ARG A 225 23.48 22.91 46.08
CA ARG A 225 24.56 22.95 45.07
C ARG A 225 24.97 21.55 44.60
N GLN A 226 25.04 20.58 45.50
CA GLN A 226 25.42 19.21 45.15
C GLN A 226 24.29 18.51 44.39
N GLU A 227 23.05 18.68 44.83
CA GLU A 227 21.88 18.10 44.16
C GLU A 227 21.65 18.71 42.78
N GLN A 228 21.85 20.03 42.61
CA GLN A 228 21.84 20.67 41.29
C GLN A 228 22.92 20.09 40.37
N ALA A 229 24.13 19.88 40.87
CA ALA A 229 25.19 19.25 40.08
C ALA A 229 24.88 17.80 39.72
N LYS A 230 24.21 17.03 40.61
CA LYS A 230 23.75 15.67 40.31
C LYS A 230 22.65 15.66 39.26
N PHE A 231 21.71 16.59 39.33
CA PHE A 231 20.61 16.74 38.37
C PHE A 231 21.14 16.94 36.94
N TRP A 232 22.02 17.91 36.73
CA TRP A 232 22.61 18.17 35.40
C TRP A 232 23.57 17.09 34.90
N LYS A 233 24.04 16.18 35.78
CA LYS A 233 24.84 15.01 35.39
C LYS A 233 24.02 13.84 34.86
N GLN A 234 22.69 13.88 35.01
CA GLN A 234 21.82 12.86 34.45
C GLN A 234 21.78 12.93 32.92
N HIS A 235 21.16 11.93 32.29
CA HIS A 235 20.98 11.93 30.84
C HIS A 235 20.19 13.19 30.42
N PRO A 236 20.68 13.97 29.44
CA PRO A 236 20.14 15.30 29.15
C PRO A 236 18.67 15.28 28.68
N ALA A 237 18.24 14.19 28.05
CA ALA A 237 16.84 14.02 27.64
C ALA A 237 15.90 13.81 28.84
N LEU A 238 16.38 13.16 29.91
CA LEU A 238 15.60 12.98 31.14
C LEU A 238 15.45 14.31 31.87
N VAL A 239 16.55 15.06 32.00
CA VAL A 239 16.55 16.42 32.57
C VAL A 239 15.57 17.32 31.82
N LYS A 240 15.62 17.29 30.49
CA LYS A 240 14.68 18.03 29.64
C LYS A 240 13.23 17.61 29.92
N THR A 241 12.96 16.32 30.03
CA THR A 241 11.62 15.79 30.24
C THR A 241 11.06 16.15 31.62
N GLU A 242 11.88 16.03 32.67
CA GLU A 242 11.54 16.43 34.04
C GLU A 242 11.16 17.90 34.10
N LEU A 243 11.99 18.75 33.48
CA LEU A 243 11.75 20.18 33.38
C LEU A 243 10.45 20.52 32.66
N LEU A 244 10.17 19.86 31.52
CA LEU A 244 8.95 20.11 30.76
C LEU A 244 7.68 19.63 31.49
N ILE A 245 7.73 18.46 32.12
CA ILE A 245 6.60 17.93 32.92
C ILE A 245 6.34 18.88 34.09
N GLN A 246 7.38 19.28 34.81
CA GLN A 246 7.22 20.13 35.97
C GLN A 246 6.75 21.54 35.60
N ALA A 247 7.21 22.10 34.47
CA ALA A 247 6.68 23.35 33.93
C ALA A 247 5.18 23.29 33.61
N GLN A 248 4.70 22.12 33.14
CA GLN A 248 3.26 21.93 32.93
C GLN A 248 2.50 21.85 34.25
N LEU A 249 3.05 21.16 35.26
CA LEU A 249 2.43 21.06 36.58
C LEU A 249 2.32 22.43 37.26
N THR A 250 3.31 23.31 37.07
CA THR A 250 3.29 24.70 37.57
C THR A 250 2.52 25.67 36.67
N ARG A 251 1.98 25.22 35.54
CA ARG A 251 1.29 26.03 34.51
C ARG A 251 2.16 27.13 33.87
N GLU A 252 3.47 26.98 33.92
CA GLU A 252 4.47 27.88 33.30
C GLU A 252 4.82 27.48 31.85
N SER A 253 4.03 26.61 31.23
CA SER A 253 4.29 26.06 29.89
C SER A 253 3.89 26.98 28.73
N ALA A 254 3.26 28.12 29.00
CA ALA A 254 2.77 29.06 27.98
C ALA A 254 3.89 29.77 27.21
N ASP A 255 5.04 30.01 27.85
CA ASP A 255 6.17 30.76 27.27
C ASP A 255 7.24 29.85 26.63
N LEU A 256 6.91 28.58 26.37
CA LEU A 256 7.84 27.63 25.79
C LEU A 256 8.10 27.93 24.30
N PRO A 257 9.37 27.91 23.85
CA PRO A 257 9.71 27.89 22.43
C PRO A 257 8.96 26.79 21.67
N SER A 258 8.58 27.07 20.42
CA SER A 258 7.82 26.13 19.58
C SER A 258 8.51 24.76 19.41
N THR A 259 9.84 24.72 19.45
CA THR A 259 10.63 23.47 19.42
C THR A 259 10.44 22.62 20.67
N LEU A 260 10.50 23.24 21.86
CA LEU A 260 10.29 22.57 23.14
C LEU A 260 8.83 22.16 23.31
N GLN A 261 7.89 22.95 22.80
CA GLN A 261 6.47 22.59 22.80
C GLN A 261 6.20 21.34 21.95
N ALA A 262 6.85 21.20 20.80
CA ALA A 262 6.76 20.00 19.97
C ALA A 262 7.33 18.76 20.67
N ASP A 263 8.45 18.90 21.37
CA ASP A 263 9.05 17.81 22.13
C ASP A 263 8.20 17.47 23.37
N PHE A 264 7.63 18.47 24.03
CA PHE A 264 6.70 18.28 25.15
C PHE A 264 5.43 17.55 24.71
N LYS A 265 4.90 17.85 23.53
CA LYS A 265 3.76 17.10 22.97
C LYS A 265 4.08 15.61 22.80
N LYS A 266 5.31 15.27 22.38
CA LYS A 266 5.75 13.86 22.29
C LYS A 266 5.84 13.21 23.68
N VAL A 267 6.33 13.93 24.68
CA VAL A 267 6.37 13.45 26.07
C VAL A 267 4.94 13.11 26.54
N LEU A 268 4.00 14.03 26.31
CA LEU A 268 2.59 13.85 26.69
C LEU A 268 1.89 12.72 25.92
N GLU A 269 2.31 12.41 24.71
CA GLU A 269 1.77 11.30 23.92
C GLU A 269 2.17 9.93 24.50
N ILE A 270 3.38 9.83 25.06
CA ILE A 270 3.93 8.61 25.65
C ILE A 270 3.54 8.46 27.13
N ALA A 271 3.28 9.58 27.83
CA ALA A 271 3.01 9.59 29.26
C ALA A 271 1.86 8.65 29.73
N PRO A 272 0.70 8.53 29.04
CA PRO A 272 -0.40 7.69 29.51
C PRO A 272 -0.04 6.21 29.59
N SER A 273 0.66 5.65 28.58
CA SER A 273 1.05 4.25 28.57
C SER A 273 2.10 3.94 29.64
N LEU A 274 3.02 4.88 29.86
CA LEU A 274 4.01 4.78 30.93
C LEU A 274 3.39 4.85 32.32
N LEU A 275 2.42 5.73 32.53
CA LEU A 275 1.69 5.82 33.81
C LEU A 275 0.90 4.54 34.06
N GLU A 276 0.25 3.97 33.04
CA GLU A 276 -0.47 2.71 33.17
C GLU A 276 0.46 1.57 33.62
N GLU A 277 1.63 1.43 32.99
CA GLU A 277 2.62 0.41 33.39
C GLU A 277 3.27 0.70 34.75
N LEU A 278 3.40 1.97 35.14
CA LEU A 278 3.91 2.34 36.47
C LEU A 278 2.92 1.98 37.59
N MET A 279 1.61 2.01 37.31
CA MET A 279 0.57 1.68 38.27
C MET A 279 0.32 0.18 38.43
N LYS A 280 0.78 -0.65 37.47
CA LYS A 280 0.67 -2.11 37.51
C LYS A 280 1.74 -2.73 38.40
#